data_AF-A0ABD0MWA2-F1
#
_entry.id   AF-A0ABD0MWA2-F1
#
_cell.length_a   1.000
_cell.length_b   1.000
_cell.length_c   1.000
_cell.angle_alpha   90.00
_cell.angle_beta   90.00
_cell.angle_gamma   90.00
#
_symmetry.space_group_name_H-M   'P 1'
#
loop_
_entity.id
_entity.type
_entity.pdbx_description
1 polymer ?
#
loop_
_entity_poly.entity_id
_entity_poly.type
_entity_poly.pdbx_seq_one_letter_code
_entity_poly.pdbx_strand_id
1 'polypeptide(L)'
;MCHIPVFCWISSTVLQKLLKEDLSAEIPQTLTEMYIHFLLIQINMRNQKYEERDPEKLLQSNREEIVKLAEVAFKQLLKGNVMFCEEDLIESSIDITDASVYSGIFTEIFKEESVIHQRKVYSFIHVSVQEFLAAFHVFYFHKSSTTEEYFDSLESLHKRVADKTVMNKNGHLDLFLRFLLGVSLESNQRLLQDLLTHTENSSESIRRTTQYIKEKIKDGHGLSTERSINLFLCLLEVKDQTLSREIQEFVKSHKHSEKKLSLSQCSTIAYMLQMSEEVLDELNLKKIQHIR
;
A
#
# COMPACT_ATOMS: atom_id res chain seq x y z
N MET A 1 0.94 8.80 -10.12
CA MET A 1 -0.29 8.28 -9.49
C MET A 1 -1.55 8.57 -10.30
N CYS A 2 -1.74 9.78 -10.85
CA CYS A 2 -3.00 10.22 -11.46
C CYS A 2 -3.39 9.63 -12.83
N HIS A 3 -2.63 8.68 -13.39
CA HIS A 3 -3.01 7.99 -14.63
C HIS A 3 -4.15 6.99 -14.44
N ILE A 4 -4.44 6.60 -13.19
CA ILE A 4 -5.56 5.71 -12.84
C ILE A 4 -6.65 6.54 -12.17
N PRO A 5 -7.92 6.49 -12.63
CA PRO A 5 -8.99 7.36 -12.14
C PRO A 5 -9.18 7.35 -10.62
N VAL A 6 -9.17 6.18 -9.98
CA VAL A 6 -9.31 6.08 -8.53
C VAL A 6 -8.15 6.74 -7.78
N PHE A 7 -6.92 6.60 -8.26
CA PHE A 7 -5.76 7.25 -7.65
C PHE A 7 -5.83 8.77 -7.84
N CYS A 8 -6.29 9.24 -9.01
CA CYS A 8 -6.53 10.66 -9.24
C CYS A 8 -7.60 11.22 -8.28
N TRP A 9 -8.69 10.48 -8.07
CA TRP A 9 -9.76 10.88 -7.14
C TRP A 9 -9.27 10.91 -5.68
N ILE A 10 -8.53 9.89 -5.23
CA ILE A 10 -7.91 9.86 -3.90
C ILE A 10 -6.94 11.05 -3.73
N SER A 11 -6.02 11.24 -4.67
CA SER A 11 -5.05 12.35 -4.63
C SER A 11 -5.74 13.70 -4.62
N SER A 12 -6.78 13.90 -5.45
CA SER A 12 -7.55 15.14 -5.46
C SER A 12 -8.26 15.38 -4.13
N THR A 13 -8.86 14.36 -3.52
CA THR A 13 -9.54 14.45 -2.22
C THR A 13 -8.56 14.86 -1.12
N VAL A 14 -7.40 14.19 -1.07
CA VAL A 14 -6.36 14.47 -0.06
C VAL A 14 -5.78 15.88 -0.24
N LEU A 15 -5.34 16.22 -1.46
CA LEU A 15 -4.74 17.53 -1.74
C LEU A 15 -5.74 18.66 -1.51
N GLN A 16 -7.01 18.49 -1.89
CA GLN A 16 -8.04 19.51 -1.65
C GLN A 16 -8.26 19.77 -0.15
N LYS A 17 -8.20 18.74 0.69
CA LYS A 17 -8.35 18.88 2.14
C LYS A 17 -7.13 19.56 2.75
N LEU A 18 -5.92 19.08 2.42
CA LEU A 18 -4.66 19.67 2.91
C LEU A 18 -4.56 21.16 2.56
N LEU A 19 -4.83 21.54 1.30
CA LEU A 19 -4.75 22.94 0.85
C LEU A 19 -5.78 23.86 1.53
N LYS A 20 -6.90 23.32 2.02
CA LYS A 20 -7.94 24.10 2.72
C LYS A 20 -7.66 24.28 4.21
N GLU A 21 -7.08 23.27 4.84
CA GLU A 21 -6.96 23.20 6.31
C GLU A 21 -5.58 23.59 6.82
N ASP A 22 -4.52 23.31 6.06
CA ASP A 22 -3.16 23.60 6.47
C ASP A 22 -2.21 23.75 5.27
N LEU A 23 -1.92 25.00 4.90
CA LEU A 23 -0.96 25.33 3.84
C LEU A 23 0.49 24.96 4.19
N SER A 24 0.78 24.64 5.45
CA SER A 24 2.10 24.21 5.92
C SER A 24 2.25 22.68 6.03
N ALA A 25 1.16 21.91 5.88
CA ALA A 25 1.21 20.46 5.92
C ALA A 25 2.06 19.90 4.77
N GLU A 26 2.91 18.93 5.10
CA GLU A 26 3.75 18.26 4.12
C GLU A 26 2.88 17.45 3.14
N ILE A 27 3.13 17.61 1.85
CA ILE A 27 2.39 16.89 0.81
C ILE A 27 2.83 15.43 0.83
N PRO A 28 1.89 14.46 0.83
CA PRO A 28 2.22 13.04 0.74
C PRO A 28 3.09 12.74 -0.48
N GLN A 29 4.23 12.10 -0.26
CA GLN A 29 5.23 11.78 -1.29
C GLN A 29 5.11 10.35 -1.79
N THR A 30 4.49 9.47 -1.00
CA THR A 30 4.32 8.04 -1.31
C THR A 30 2.85 7.67 -1.48
N LEU A 31 2.58 6.53 -2.13
CA LEU A 31 1.22 6.03 -2.24
C LEU A 31 0.66 5.71 -0.85
N THR A 32 1.50 5.16 0.02
CA THR A 32 1.09 4.80 1.37
C THR A 32 0.70 6.02 2.21
N GLU A 33 1.50 7.09 2.19
CA GLU A 33 1.13 8.35 2.85
C GLU A 33 -0.20 8.89 2.30
N MET A 34 -0.38 8.87 0.97
CA MET A 34 -1.64 9.31 0.35
C MET A 34 -2.85 8.53 0.89
N TYR A 35 -2.73 7.21 1.06
CA TYR A 35 -3.80 6.36 1.59
C TYR A 35 -4.03 6.55 3.10
N ILE A 36 -2.97 6.81 3.87
CA ILE A 36 -3.08 7.18 5.28
C ILE A 36 -3.88 8.47 5.42
N HIS A 37 -3.51 9.52 4.68
CA HIS A 37 -4.25 10.78 4.70
C HIS A 37 -5.69 10.59 4.22
N PHE A 38 -5.91 9.80 3.17
CA PHE A 38 -7.27 9.48 2.72
C PHE A 38 -8.10 8.82 3.83
N LEU A 39 -7.56 7.82 4.52
CA LEU A 39 -8.23 7.14 5.63
C LEU A 39 -8.56 8.13 6.76
N LEU A 40 -7.61 8.96 7.18
CA LEU A 40 -7.81 9.96 8.24
C LEU A 40 -8.90 10.98 7.86
N ILE A 41 -8.97 11.37 6.58
CA ILE A 41 -10.03 12.24 6.06
C ILE A 41 -11.40 11.55 6.16
N GLN A 42 -11.50 10.27 5.78
CA GLN A 42 -12.76 9.53 5.89
C GLN A 42 -13.23 9.41 7.35
N ILE A 43 -12.30 9.15 8.28
CA ILE A 43 -12.58 9.11 9.72
C ILE A 43 -13.06 10.47 10.23
N ASN A 44 -12.40 11.56 9.84
CA ASN A 44 -12.81 12.92 10.26
C ASN A 44 -14.20 13.27 9.68
N MET A 45 -14.44 12.99 8.40
CA MET A 45 -15.75 13.20 7.78
C MET A 45 -16.87 12.40 8.46
N ARG A 46 -16.56 11.18 8.92
CA ARG A 46 -17.46 10.37 9.76
C ARG A 46 -17.75 11.09 11.07
N ASN A 47 -16.73 11.52 11.80
CA ASN A 47 -16.88 12.18 13.10
C ASN A 47 -17.72 13.45 13.03
N GLN A 48 -17.65 14.20 11.93
CA GLN A 48 -18.49 15.38 11.73
C GLN A 48 -19.98 15.07 11.54
N LYS A 49 -20.33 13.83 11.15
CA LYS A 49 -21.72 13.39 10.96
C LYS A 49 -22.37 12.84 12.24
N TYR A 50 -21.58 12.36 13.20
CA TYR A 50 -22.10 11.88 14.48
C TYR A 50 -22.11 12.99 15.53
N GLU A 51 -23.16 13.03 16.35
CA GLU A 51 -23.32 14.03 17.43
C GLU A 51 -22.59 13.65 18.74
N GLU A 52 -21.75 12.61 18.75
CA GLU A 52 -21.00 12.20 19.93
C GLU A 52 -20.00 13.29 20.32
N ARG A 53 -20.18 13.87 21.51
CA ARG A 53 -19.40 15.05 21.95
C ARG A 53 -18.10 14.72 22.67
N ASP A 54 -17.84 13.45 22.95
CA ASP A 54 -16.64 12.99 23.64
C ASP A 54 -15.55 12.57 22.63
N PRO A 55 -14.47 13.34 22.47
CA PRO A 55 -13.42 13.06 21.49
C PRO A 55 -12.68 11.74 21.75
N GLU A 56 -12.51 11.33 23.00
CA GLU A 56 -11.79 10.10 23.35
C GLU A 56 -12.60 8.85 22.98
N LYS A 57 -13.91 8.88 23.24
CA LYS A 57 -14.82 7.79 22.84
C LYS A 57 -14.92 7.68 21.32
N LEU A 58 -14.99 8.82 20.62
CA LEU A 58 -14.97 8.85 19.16
C LEU A 58 -13.68 8.22 18.61
N LEU A 59 -12.53 8.56 19.18
CA LEU A 59 -11.24 7.99 18.78
C LEU A 59 -11.23 6.47 18.94
N GLN A 60 -11.67 5.98 20.10
CA GLN A 60 -11.70 4.55 20.42
C GLN A 60 -12.66 3.79 19.49
N SER A 61 -13.88 4.31 19.26
CA SER A 61 -14.84 3.73 18.31
C SER A 61 -14.27 3.67 16.90
N ASN A 62 -13.66 4.77 16.41
CA ASN A 62 -13.03 4.79 15.09
C ASN A 62 -11.93 3.74 14.97
N ARG A 63 -11.07 3.62 15.99
CA ARG A 63 -10.01 2.61 16.00
C ARG A 63 -10.58 1.20 15.90
N GLU A 64 -11.55 0.87 16.75
CA GLU A 64 -12.16 -0.47 16.78
C GLU A 64 -12.82 -0.82 15.43
N GLU A 65 -13.55 0.11 14.85
CA GLU A 65 -14.23 -0.10 13.57
C GLU A 65 -13.26 -0.23 12.40
N ILE A 66 -12.21 0.60 12.35
CA ILE A 66 -11.18 0.48 11.31
C ILE A 66 -10.41 -0.84 11.43
N VAL A 67 -10.10 -1.31 12.64
CA VAL A 67 -9.43 -2.60 12.85
C VAL A 67 -10.30 -3.75 12.34
N LYS A 68 -11.60 -3.77 12.66
CA LYS A 68 -12.55 -4.77 12.15
C LYS A 68 -12.66 -4.72 10.63
N LEU A 69 -12.76 -3.52 10.05
CA LEU A 69 -12.84 -3.35 8.61
C LEU A 69 -11.57 -3.81 7.90
N ALA A 70 -10.41 -3.57 8.52
CA ALA A 70 -9.12 -4.03 8.04
C ALA A 70 -8.98 -5.56 8.11
N GLU A 71 -9.56 -6.21 9.13
CA GLU A 71 -9.66 -7.68 9.21
C GLU A 71 -10.48 -8.24 8.04
N VAL A 72 -11.65 -7.65 7.74
CA VAL A 72 -12.45 -8.04 6.56
C VAL A 72 -11.63 -7.88 5.29
N ALA A 73 -10.96 -6.74 5.11
CA ALA A 73 -10.13 -6.48 3.94
C ALA A 73 -9.05 -7.56 3.76
N PHE A 74 -8.38 -7.95 4.85
CA PHE A 74 -7.37 -9.00 4.85
C PHE A 74 -7.96 -10.38 4.52
N LYS A 75 -9.04 -10.79 5.18
CA LYS A 75 -9.71 -12.08 4.92
C LYS A 75 -10.16 -12.19 3.46
N GLN A 76 -10.79 -11.14 2.93
CA GLN A 76 -11.27 -11.14 1.54
C GLN A 76 -10.12 -11.06 0.53
N LEU A 77 -9.03 -10.35 0.85
CA LEU A 77 -7.83 -10.33 0.01
C LEU A 77 -7.23 -11.74 -0.12
N LEU A 78 -7.12 -12.48 0.98
CA LEU A 78 -6.62 -13.86 0.97
C LEU A 78 -7.53 -14.83 0.21
N LYS A 79 -8.85 -14.61 0.25
CA LYS A 79 -9.84 -15.39 -0.53
C LYS A 79 -9.83 -14.99 -2.02
N GLY A 80 -9.22 -13.86 -2.40
CA GLY A 80 -9.27 -13.31 -3.75
C GLY A 80 -10.62 -12.68 -4.10
N ASN A 81 -11.40 -12.31 -3.08
CA ASN A 81 -12.74 -11.75 -3.24
C ASN A 81 -12.69 -10.23 -3.30
N VAL A 82 -13.36 -9.66 -4.29
CA VAL A 82 -13.60 -8.21 -4.41
C VAL A 82 -14.94 -7.82 -3.77
N MET A 83 -15.90 -8.75 -3.81
CA MET A 83 -17.23 -8.60 -3.24
C MET A 83 -17.38 -9.57 -2.06
N PHE A 84 -18.06 -9.14 -1.02
CA PHE A 84 -18.35 -9.95 0.17
C PHE A 84 -19.78 -9.71 0.65
N CYS A 85 -20.32 -10.62 1.45
CA CYS A 85 -21.71 -10.56 1.87
C CYS A 85 -21.84 -10.01 3.29
N GLU A 86 -23.08 -9.80 3.72
CA GLU A 86 -23.41 -9.38 5.08
C GLU A 86 -22.86 -10.36 6.13
N GLU A 87 -22.84 -11.65 5.83
CA GLU A 87 -22.32 -12.67 6.74
C GLU A 87 -20.81 -12.50 6.99
N ASP A 88 -20.04 -12.04 6.00
CA ASP A 88 -18.60 -11.76 6.16
C ASP A 88 -18.36 -10.56 7.11
N LEU A 89 -19.28 -9.58 7.13
CA LEU A 89 -19.25 -8.44 8.05
C LEU A 89 -19.59 -8.86 9.48
N ILE A 90 -20.64 -9.67 9.64
CA ILE A 90 -21.07 -10.21 10.93
C ILE A 90 -19.98 -11.08 11.55
N GLU A 91 -19.30 -11.91 10.76
CA GLU A 91 -18.18 -12.74 11.23
C GLU A 91 -17.05 -11.90 11.84
N SER A 92 -16.85 -10.68 11.35
CA SER A 92 -15.84 -9.73 11.85
C SER A 92 -16.43 -8.72 12.84
N SER A 93 -17.63 -8.98 13.38
CA SER A 93 -18.33 -8.17 14.38
C SER A 93 -18.54 -6.70 13.96
N ILE A 94 -18.76 -6.47 12.66
CA ILE A 94 -19.13 -5.15 12.11
C ILE A 94 -20.66 -5.05 12.14
N ASP A 95 -21.17 -3.99 12.78
CA ASP A 95 -22.59 -3.67 12.72
C ASP A 95 -22.96 -3.07 11.36
N ILE A 96 -23.96 -3.66 10.71
CA ILE A 96 -24.41 -3.27 9.37
C ILE A 96 -25.14 -1.92 9.40
N THR A 97 -25.73 -1.54 10.53
CA THR A 97 -26.30 -0.18 10.69
C THR A 97 -25.23 0.90 10.61
N ASP A 98 -24.04 0.64 11.16
CA ASP A 98 -22.87 1.53 11.09
C ASP A 98 -22.06 1.38 9.79
N ALA A 99 -22.15 0.26 9.08
CA ALA A 99 -21.49 0.02 7.79
C ALA A 99 -21.84 1.08 6.73
N SER A 100 -23.07 1.60 6.77
CA SER A 100 -23.53 2.69 5.88
C SER A 100 -22.72 3.98 6.03
N VAL A 101 -22.00 4.13 7.15
CA VAL A 101 -21.34 5.37 7.53
C VAL A 101 -19.90 5.46 7.01
N TYR A 102 -19.32 4.35 6.56
CA TYR A 102 -18.04 4.30 5.87
C TYR A 102 -18.16 4.33 4.35
N SER A 103 -19.13 5.09 3.82
CA SER A 103 -19.39 5.20 2.37
C SER A 103 -18.19 5.62 1.52
N GLY A 104 -17.17 6.22 2.12
CA GLY A 104 -15.91 6.57 1.45
C GLY A 104 -14.81 5.52 1.50
N ILE A 105 -15.03 4.40 2.22
CA ILE A 105 -14.08 3.28 2.33
C ILE A 105 -14.65 2.03 1.65
N PHE A 106 -15.93 1.75 1.81
CA PHE A 106 -16.62 0.66 1.10
C PHE A 106 -18.08 1.03 0.78
N THR A 107 -18.67 0.29 -0.15
CA THR A 107 -19.99 0.55 -0.71
C THR A 107 -20.89 -0.68 -0.60
N GLU A 108 -22.16 -0.44 -0.25
CA GLU A 108 -23.24 -1.43 -0.37
C GLU A 108 -23.72 -1.45 -1.83
N ILE A 109 -23.80 -2.65 -2.40
CA ILE A 109 -24.23 -2.92 -3.76
C ILE A 109 -25.39 -3.92 -3.69
N PHE A 110 -26.45 -3.66 -4.43
CA PHE A 110 -27.57 -4.59 -4.55
C PHE A 110 -27.26 -5.61 -5.65
N LYS A 111 -27.26 -6.90 -5.28
CA LYS A 111 -27.20 -8.00 -6.23
C LYS A 111 -28.59 -8.62 -6.36
N GLU A 112 -29.12 -8.60 -7.58
CA GLU A 112 -30.41 -9.19 -7.88
C GLU A 112 -30.27 -10.72 -8.01
N GLU A 113 -30.89 -11.48 -7.11
CA GLU A 113 -30.91 -12.96 -7.16
C GLU A 113 -32.19 -13.48 -7.85
N SER A 114 -33.27 -12.69 -7.84
CA SER A 114 -34.49 -12.91 -8.65
C SER A 114 -35.29 -11.60 -8.78
N VAL A 115 -36.36 -11.61 -9.59
CA VAL A 115 -37.29 -10.47 -9.80
C VAL A 115 -37.87 -9.89 -8.49
N ILE A 116 -37.84 -10.66 -7.40
CA ILE A 116 -38.42 -10.29 -6.09
C ILE A 116 -37.42 -10.36 -4.92
N HIS A 117 -36.18 -10.82 -5.13
CA HIS A 117 -35.16 -10.91 -4.07
C HIS A 117 -33.87 -10.22 -4.51
N GLN A 118 -33.52 -9.15 -3.80
CA GLN A 118 -32.22 -8.50 -3.88
C GLN A 118 -31.42 -8.86 -2.63
N ARG A 119 -30.22 -9.39 -2.82
CA ARG A 119 -29.26 -9.62 -1.74
C ARG A 119 -28.30 -8.44 -1.66
N LYS A 120 -28.00 -8.00 -0.45
CA LYS A 120 -26.96 -7.00 -0.21
C LYS A 120 -25.59 -7.66 -0.33
N VAL A 121 -24.74 -7.07 -1.15
CA VAL A 121 -23.32 -7.40 -1.24
C VAL A 121 -22.52 -6.12 -1.05
N TYR A 122 -21.29 -6.25 -0.59
CA TYR A 122 -20.44 -5.13 -0.25
C TYR A 122 -19.13 -5.26 -1.01
N SER A 123 -18.50 -4.11 -1.29
CA SER A 123 -17.13 -4.07 -1.79
C SER A 123 -16.43 -2.83 -1.26
N PHE A 124 -15.12 -2.91 -1.10
CA PHE A 124 -14.32 -1.70 -0.95
C PHE A 124 -14.50 -0.82 -2.19
N ILE A 125 -14.38 0.51 -2.02
CA ILE A 125 -14.54 1.45 -3.13
C ILE A 125 -13.55 1.15 -4.29
N HIS A 126 -12.44 0.49 -3.97
CA HIS A 126 -11.49 -0.06 -4.93
C HIS A 126 -10.59 -1.12 -4.26
N VAL A 127 -10.06 -2.05 -5.06
CA VAL A 127 -9.15 -3.12 -4.60
C VAL A 127 -7.90 -2.56 -3.89
N SER A 128 -7.41 -1.39 -4.30
CA SER A 128 -6.28 -0.74 -3.62
C SER A 128 -6.59 -0.31 -2.19
N VAL A 129 -7.85 0.05 -1.88
CA VAL A 129 -8.27 0.37 -0.51
C VAL A 129 -8.36 -0.91 0.31
N GLN A 130 -8.85 -1.99 -0.29
CA GLN A 130 -8.82 -3.32 0.32
C GLN A 130 -7.37 -3.76 0.63
N GLU A 131 -6.45 -3.65 -0.32
CA GLU A 131 -5.04 -4.02 -0.12
C GLU A 131 -4.35 -3.13 0.93
N PHE A 132 -4.66 -1.84 0.97
CA PHE A 132 -4.15 -0.92 2.00
C PHE A 132 -4.63 -1.29 3.40
N LEU A 133 -5.93 -1.51 3.57
CA LEU A 133 -6.50 -1.89 4.86
C LEU A 133 -6.03 -3.29 5.29
N ALA A 134 -5.90 -4.23 4.35
CA ALA A 134 -5.30 -5.53 4.64
C ALA A 134 -3.86 -5.40 5.14
N ALA A 135 -3.05 -4.51 4.52
CA ALA A 135 -1.68 -4.25 4.97
C ALA A 135 -1.64 -3.62 6.37
N PHE A 136 -2.54 -2.66 6.64
CA PHE A 136 -2.73 -2.09 7.97
C PHE A 136 -3.09 -3.18 8.99
N HIS A 137 -4.03 -4.09 8.68
CA HIS A 137 -4.40 -5.19 9.57
C HIS A 137 -3.21 -6.09 9.92
N VAL A 138 -2.41 -6.49 8.93
CA VAL A 138 -1.23 -7.34 9.16
C VAL A 138 -0.21 -6.64 10.06
N PHE A 139 0.04 -5.35 9.83
CA PHE A 139 0.93 -4.57 10.68
C PHE A 139 0.36 -4.38 12.10
N TYR A 140 -0.92 -4.04 12.22
CA TYR A 140 -1.62 -3.86 13.49
C TYR A 140 -1.58 -5.14 14.33
N PHE A 141 -1.85 -6.30 13.72
CA PHE A 141 -1.80 -7.59 14.40
C PHE A 141 -0.36 -7.97 14.78
N HIS A 142 0.60 -7.80 13.87
CA HIS A 142 2.02 -8.00 14.18
C HIS A 142 2.41 -7.20 15.44
N LYS A 143 1.99 -5.93 15.53
CA LYS A 143 2.29 -5.11 16.69
C LYS A 143 1.54 -5.53 17.94
N SER A 144 0.26 -5.85 17.82
CA SER A 144 -0.59 -6.22 18.97
C SER A 144 -0.22 -7.59 19.57
N SER A 145 0.33 -8.51 18.76
CA SER A 145 0.73 -9.85 19.19
C SER A 145 2.16 -9.97 19.70
N THR A 146 2.98 -8.90 19.65
CA THR A 146 4.37 -8.93 20.14
C THR A 146 4.53 -9.10 21.67
N THR A 147 3.44 -9.36 22.40
CA THR A 147 3.49 -9.89 23.77
C THR A 147 3.77 -11.40 23.86
N GLU A 148 3.83 -12.14 22.74
CA GLU A 148 4.16 -13.57 22.74
C GLU A 148 5.39 -13.90 21.88
N GLU A 149 6.27 -14.77 22.40
CA GLU A 149 7.54 -15.27 21.81
C GLU A 149 7.40 -16.01 20.46
N TYR A 150 6.23 -15.98 19.83
CA TYR A 150 5.85 -16.83 18.69
C TYR A 150 5.79 -16.11 17.34
N PHE A 151 5.93 -14.78 17.29
CA PHE A 151 5.87 -14.05 16.02
C PHE A 151 7.24 -13.76 15.41
N ASP A 152 7.32 -14.01 14.10
CA ASP A 152 8.37 -13.59 13.18
C ASP A 152 8.73 -12.10 13.37
N SER A 153 10.01 -11.75 13.29
CA SER A 153 10.43 -10.34 13.29
C SER A 153 9.81 -9.57 12.11
N LEU A 154 9.65 -8.25 12.23
CA LEU A 154 9.11 -7.42 11.15
C LEU A 154 9.91 -7.61 9.83
N GLU A 155 11.22 -7.80 9.93
CA GLU A 155 12.09 -8.16 8.80
C GLU A 155 11.68 -9.49 8.15
N SER A 156 11.48 -10.56 8.93
CA SER A 156 11.11 -11.87 8.37
C SER A 156 9.69 -11.88 7.81
N LEU A 157 8.76 -11.12 8.41
CA LEU A 157 7.43 -10.86 7.86
C LEU A 157 7.53 -10.21 6.48
N HIS A 158 8.27 -9.10 6.35
CA HIS A 158 8.44 -8.43 5.07
C HIS A 158 9.03 -9.32 3.99
N LYS A 159 10.10 -10.07 4.31
CA LYS A 159 10.75 -10.99 3.37
C LYS A 159 9.77 -12.06 2.88
N ARG A 160 9.00 -12.66 3.80
CA ARG A 160 7.99 -13.68 3.48
C ARG A 160 6.91 -13.14 2.56
N VAL A 161 6.38 -11.95 2.85
CA VAL A 161 5.36 -11.32 2.00
C VAL A 161 5.96 -10.98 0.64
N ALA A 162 7.18 -10.43 0.58
CA ALA A 162 7.85 -10.12 -0.67
C ALA A 162 8.04 -11.35 -1.56
N ASP A 163 8.48 -12.47 -1.00
CA ASP A 163 8.61 -13.73 -1.73
C ASP A 163 7.25 -14.23 -2.23
N LYS A 164 6.21 -14.17 -1.38
CA LYS A 164 4.85 -14.57 -1.78
C LYS A 164 4.32 -13.71 -2.93
N THR A 165 4.54 -12.40 -2.89
CA THR A 165 4.15 -11.46 -3.97
C THR A 165 4.90 -11.73 -5.27
N VAL A 166 6.19 -12.08 -5.19
CA VAL A 166 7.00 -12.46 -6.36
C VAL A 166 6.49 -13.75 -7.00
N MET A 167 6.13 -14.76 -6.20
CA MET A 167 5.63 -16.04 -6.70
C MET A 167 4.20 -15.97 -7.27
N ASN A 168 3.49 -14.89 -6.96
CA ASN A 168 2.11 -14.69 -7.38
C ASN A 168 2.02 -14.15 -8.81
N LYS A 169 1.32 -14.90 -9.67
CA LYS A 169 1.22 -14.60 -11.11
C LYS A 169 0.27 -13.46 -11.47
N ASN A 170 -0.73 -13.14 -10.64
CA ASN A 170 -1.81 -12.23 -11.02
C ASN A 170 -1.69 -10.81 -10.42
N GLY A 171 -0.63 -10.53 -9.64
CA GLY A 171 -0.42 -9.19 -9.09
C GLY A 171 -1.28 -8.77 -7.92
N HIS A 172 -2.17 -9.63 -7.41
CA HIS A 172 -3.15 -9.22 -6.39
C HIS A 172 -2.55 -8.87 -5.01
N LEU A 173 -1.23 -9.04 -4.81
CA LEU A 173 -0.52 -8.68 -3.57
C LEU A 173 0.51 -7.57 -3.78
N ASP A 174 0.50 -6.92 -4.94
CA ASP A 174 1.50 -5.93 -5.31
C ASP A 174 1.36 -4.66 -4.48
N LEU A 175 0.14 -4.11 -4.42
CA LEU A 175 -0.13 -2.92 -3.61
C LEU A 175 -0.10 -3.29 -2.13
N PHE A 176 -0.58 -4.47 -1.76
CA PHE A 176 -0.50 -4.97 -0.38
C PHE A 176 0.94 -4.94 0.15
N LEU A 177 1.92 -5.48 -0.61
CA LEU A 177 3.33 -5.44 -0.19
C LEU A 177 3.83 -3.99 -0.07
N ARG A 178 3.51 -3.15 -1.05
CA ARG A 178 3.89 -1.73 -1.05
C ARG A 178 3.37 -1.00 0.20
N PHE A 179 2.08 -1.18 0.49
CA PHE A 179 1.44 -0.59 1.66
C PHE A 179 1.99 -1.17 2.97
N LEU A 180 2.26 -2.47 3.04
CA LEU A 180 2.81 -3.09 4.24
C LEU A 180 4.16 -2.48 4.60
N LEU A 181 5.04 -2.32 3.61
CA LEU A 181 6.35 -1.69 3.79
C LEU A 181 6.23 -0.20 4.14
N GLY A 182 5.32 0.51 3.47
CA GLY A 182 5.06 1.92 3.75
C GLY A 182 4.49 2.15 5.16
N VAL A 183 3.49 1.38 5.59
CA VAL A 183 2.89 1.46 6.94
C VAL A 183 3.92 1.14 8.01
N SER A 184 4.86 0.24 7.70
CA SER A 184 5.94 -0.13 8.61
C SER A 184 6.98 0.97 8.83
N LEU A 185 7.01 2.05 8.05
CA LEU A 185 7.89 3.19 8.33
C LEU A 185 7.45 3.94 9.58
N GLU A 186 8.39 4.24 10.48
CA GLU A 186 8.12 5.00 11.70
C GLU A 186 7.40 6.34 11.44
N SER A 187 7.75 7.05 10.37
CA SER A 187 7.07 8.30 9.98
C SER A 187 5.58 8.09 9.71
N ASN A 188 5.23 6.99 9.04
CA ASN A 188 3.86 6.66 8.68
C ASN A 188 3.08 6.08 9.87
N GLN A 189 3.76 5.36 10.76
CA GLN A 189 3.19 4.93 12.03
C GLN A 189 2.79 6.14 12.90
N ARG A 190 3.58 7.22 12.91
CA ARG A 190 3.23 8.46 13.63
C ARG A 190 1.97 9.11 13.06
N LEU A 191 1.77 9.09 11.75
CA LEU A 191 0.51 9.55 11.13
C LEU A 191 -0.69 8.69 11.54
N LEU A 192 -0.46 7.42 11.86
CA LEU A 192 -1.48 6.45 12.27
C LEU A 192 -1.58 6.26 13.79
N GLN A 193 -0.94 7.11 14.61
CA GLN A 193 -0.86 6.94 16.07
C GLN A 193 -2.23 6.85 16.78
N ASP A 194 -3.26 7.45 16.19
CA ASP A 194 -4.62 7.42 16.70
C ASP A 194 -5.28 6.05 16.48
N LEU A 195 -4.80 5.27 15.51
CA LEU A 195 -5.28 3.94 15.17
C LEU A 195 -4.35 2.83 15.72
N LEU A 196 -3.06 3.09 15.80
CA LEU A 196 -2.06 2.17 16.33
C LEU A 196 -1.92 2.34 17.85
N THR A 197 -1.79 1.24 18.58
CA THR A 197 -1.59 1.32 20.04
C THR A 197 -0.16 1.71 20.43
N HIS A 198 0.82 1.41 19.58
CA HIS A 198 2.24 1.62 19.83
C HIS A 198 3.04 1.78 18.53
N THR A 199 4.04 2.67 18.54
CA THR A 199 5.03 2.80 17.45
C THR A 199 6.17 1.78 17.65
N GLU A 200 6.68 1.21 16.56
CA GLU A 200 7.86 0.35 16.53
C GLU A 200 9.04 1.08 15.86
N ASN A 201 10.23 1.01 16.46
CA ASN A 201 11.45 1.41 15.79
C ASN A 201 11.81 0.37 14.71
N SER A 202 11.35 0.60 13.49
CA SER A 202 11.48 -0.31 12.37
C SER A 202 12.73 -0.05 11.50
N SER A 203 13.57 0.93 11.85
CA SER A 203 14.72 1.39 11.04
C SER A 203 15.61 0.24 10.55
N GLU A 204 16.04 -0.64 11.47
CA GLU A 204 16.93 -1.75 11.13
C GLU A 204 16.22 -2.83 10.30
N SER A 205 14.97 -3.15 10.64
CA SER A 205 14.13 -4.09 9.88
C SER A 205 13.90 -3.60 8.45
N ILE A 206 13.59 -2.31 8.27
CA ILE A 206 13.40 -1.66 6.97
C ILE A 206 14.72 -1.68 6.19
N ARG A 207 15.85 -1.33 6.80
CA ARG A 207 17.17 -1.36 6.14
C ARG A 207 17.53 -2.75 5.59
N ARG A 208 17.27 -3.80 6.35
CA ARG A 208 17.51 -5.19 5.90
C ARG A 208 16.51 -5.63 4.84
N THR A 209 15.27 -5.19 4.96
CA THR A 209 14.23 -5.45 3.96
C THR A 209 14.56 -4.78 2.62
N THR A 210 15.00 -3.51 2.62
CA THR A 210 15.39 -2.81 1.37
C THR A 210 16.60 -3.46 0.73
N GLN A 211 17.58 -3.89 1.53
CA GLN A 211 18.74 -4.62 1.02
C GLN A 211 18.30 -5.93 0.32
N TYR A 212 17.42 -6.69 0.97
CA TYR A 212 16.86 -7.92 0.40
C TYR A 212 16.15 -7.68 -0.94
N ILE A 213 15.28 -6.67 -1.00
CA ILE A 213 14.54 -6.31 -2.22
C ILE A 213 15.51 -5.91 -3.34
N LYS A 214 16.55 -5.13 -3.03
CA LYS A 214 17.59 -4.74 -4.00
C LYS A 214 18.35 -5.95 -4.54
N GLU A 215 18.71 -6.89 -3.67
CA GLU A 215 19.38 -8.14 -4.07
C GLU A 215 18.49 -8.98 -4.99
N LYS A 216 17.19 -9.13 -4.69
CA LYS A 216 16.23 -9.82 -5.57
C LYS A 216 16.14 -9.18 -6.95
N ILE A 217 16.05 -7.85 -7.04
CA ILE A 217 16.01 -7.14 -8.33
C ILE A 217 17.32 -7.33 -9.11
N LYS A 218 18.47 -7.28 -8.43
CA LYS A 218 19.80 -7.44 -9.05
C LYS A 218 20.03 -8.86 -9.55
N ASP A 219 19.64 -9.88 -8.77
CA ASP A 219 19.71 -11.28 -9.17
C ASP A 219 18.81 -11.55 -10.39
N GLY A 220 17.57 -11.06 -10.34
CA GLY A 220 16.63 -11.08 -11.47
C GLY A 220 16.13 -12.47 -11.89
N HIS A 221 16.60 -13.55 -11.25
CA HIS A 221 16.20 -14.90 -11.62
C HIS A 221 14.74 -15.16 -11.23
N GLY A 222 13.91 -15.51 -12.22
CA GLY A 222 12.50 -15.83 -12.01
C GLY A 222 11.59 -14.63 -11.76
N LEU A 223 12.09 -13.39 -11.88
CA LEU A 223 11.27 -12.18 -11.80
C LEU A 223 10.70 -11.81 -13.17
N SER A 224 9.39 -11.65 -13.26
CA SER A 224 8.78 -10.97 -14.40
C SER A 224 9.10 -9.47 -14.38
N THR A 225 8.90 -8.80 -15.52
CA THR A 225 9.01 -7.34 -15.64
C THR A 225 8.13 -6.64 -14.61
N GLU A 226 6.87 -7.07 -14.46
CA GLU A 226 5.91 -6.52 -13.52
C GLU A 226 6.35 -6.73 -12.07
N ARG A 227 6.88 -7.92 -11.72
CA ARG A 227 7.39 -8.19 -10.36
C ARG A 227 8.58 -7.31 -10.03
N SER A 228 9.48 -7.13 -11.00
CA SER A 228 10.68 -6.30 -10.85
C SER A 228 10.32 -4.84 -10.63
N ILE A 229 9.35 -4.32 -11.40
CA ILE A 229 8.82 -2.96 -11.22
C ILE A 229 8.13 -2.84 -9.87
N ASN A 230 7.32 -3.81 -9.46
CA ASN A 230 6.63 -3.75 -8.16
C ASN A 230 7.62 -3.72 -6.98
N LEU A 231 8.66 -4.56 -7.02
CA LEU A 231 9.73 -4.52 -6.01
C LEU A 231 10.48 -3.19 -5.99
N PHE A 232 10.72 -2.58 -7.17
CA PHE A 232 11.29 -1.25 -7.24
C PHE A 232 10.36 -0.18 -6.65
N LEU A 233 9.05 -0.25 -6.92
CA LEU A 233 8.05 0.62 -6.32
C LEU A 233 8.01 0.48 -4.79
N CYS A 234 8.23 -0.73 -4.25
CA CYS A 234 8.37 -0.94 -2.82
C CYS A 234 9.53 -0.14 -2.21
N LEU A 235 10.66 -0.01 -2.92
CA LEU A 235 11.78 0.83 -2.45
C LEU A 235 11.38 2.31 -2.39
N LEU A 236 10.56 2.78 -3.34
CA LEU A 236 10.05 4.15 -3.33
C LEU A 236 9.07 4.40 -2.18
N GLU A 237 8.21 3.44 -1.84
CA GLU A 237 7.30 3.56 -0.68
C GLU A 237 8.07 3.74 0.64
N VAL A 238 9.25 3.13 0.76
CA VAL A 238 10.13 3.29 1.94
C VAL A 238 11.17 4.40 1.76
N LYS A 239 11.02 5.25 0.74
CA LYS A 239 11.90 6.38 0.40
C LYS A 239 13.37 5.99 0.17
N ASP A 240 13.67 4.73 -0.16
CA ASP A 240 15.00 4.27 -0.56
C ASP A 240 15.22 4.54 -2.06
N GLN A 241 16.05 5.55 -2.35
CA GLN A 241 16.42 5.94 -3.71
C GLN A 241 17.80 5.39 -4.14
N THR A 242 18.41 4.49 -3.37
CA THR A 242 19.78 4.01 -3.63
C THR A 242 19.87 3.30 -4.97
N LEU A 243 18.94 2.41 -5.27
CA LEU A 243 18.90 1.69 -6.55
C LEU A 243 18.62 2.65 -7.72
N SER A 244 17.74 3.64 -7.53
CA SER A 244 17.46 4.68 -8.52
C SER A 244 18.73 5.47 -8.89
N ARG A 245 19.54 5.85 -7.88
CA ARG A 245 20.82 6.55 -8.11
C ARG A 245 21.85 5.66 -8.82
N GLU A 246 22.01 4.42 -8.37
CA GLU A 246 22.91 3.44 -9.03
C GLU A 246 22.54 3.27 -10.51
N ILE A 247 21.25 3.20 -10.80
CA ILE A 247 20.70 3.12 -12.16
C ILE A 247 21.02 4.38 -12.97
N GLN A 248 20.75 5.57 -12.42
CA GLN A 248 21.00 6.84 -13.11
C GLN A 248 22.48 7.05 -13.39
N GLU A 249 23.36 6.71 -12.45
CA GLU A 249 24.82 6.76 -12.64
C GLU A 249 25.27 5.80 -13.74
N PHE A 250 24.72 4.58 -13.79
CA PHE A 250 25.00 3.62 -14.85
C PHE A 250 24.63 4.17 -16.23
N VAL A 251 23.42 4.73 -16.36
CA VAL A 251 22.92 5.31 -17.64
C VAL A 251 23.75 6.53 -18.08
N LYS A 252 24.18 7.38 -17.14
CA LYS A 252 25.00 8.57 -17.42
C LYS A 252 26.47 8.25 -17.71
N SER A 253 26.98 7.13 -17.20
CA SER A 253 28.37 6.74 -17.42
C SER A 253 28.61 6.42 -18.90
N HIS A 254 29.38 7.28 -19.57
CA HIS A 254 29.74 7.12 -21.00
C HIS A 254 30.76 6.00 -21.24
N LYS A 255 31.21 5.34 -20.17
CA LYS A 255 32.15 4.22 -20.25
C LYS A 255 31.37 2.93 -20.48
N HIS A 256 31.88 2.08 -21.36
CA HIS A 256 31.48 0.69 -21.49
C HIS A 256 31.73 -0.03 -20.15
N SER A 257 30.79 0.10 -19.21
CA SER A 257 30.85 -0.58 -17.93
C SER A 257 30.81 -2.08 -18.19
N GLU A 258 31.82 -2.82 -17.72
CA GLU A 258 31.84 -4.29 -17.73
C GLU A 258 30.68 -4.90 -16.91
N LYS A 259 29.98 -4.07 -16.14
CA LYS A 259 28.86 -4.45 -15.29
C LYS A 259 27.61 -4.66 -16.14
N LYS A 260 27.25 -5.93 -16.37
CA LYS A 260 26.00 -6.30 -17.05
C LYS A 260 24.80 -6.01 -16.16
N LEU A 261 23.73 -5.46 -16.74
CA LEU A 261 22.45 -5.28 -16.07
C LEU A 261 21.61 -6.56 -16.20
N SER A 262 20.86 -6.90 -15.15
CA SER A 262 19.83 -7.94 -15.24
C SER A 262 18.61 -7.43 -16.03
N LEU A 263 17.80 -8.35 -16.57
CA LEU A 263 16.52 -8.01 -17.23
C LEU A 263 15.58 -7.24 -16.29
N SER A 264 15.59 -7.59 -15.01
CA SER A 264 14.87 -6.89 -13.95
C SER A 264 15.36 -5.45 -13.78
N GLN A 265 16.67 -5.22 -13.76
CA GLN A 265 17.22 -3.86 -13.72
C GLN A 265 16.83 -3.06 -14.97
N CYS A 266 16.91 -3.65 -16.16
CA CYS A 266 16.45 -3.01 -17.41
C CYS A 266 14.96 -2.64 -17.34
N SER A 267 14.12 -3.50 -16.77
CA SER A 267 12.70 -3.24 -16.57
C SER A 267 12.47 -2.04 -15.64
N THR A 268 13.22 -1.97 -14.53
CA THR A 268 13.13 -0.83 -13.61
C THR A 268 13.63 0.46 -14.22
N ILE A 269 14.68 0.40 -15.05
CA ILE A 269 15.19 1.55 -15.83
C ILE A 269 14.11 2.05 -16.77
N ALA A 270 13.52 1.16 -17.59
CA ALA A 270 12.48 1.53 -18.54
C ALA A 270 11.30 2.21 -17.83
N TYR A 271 10.88 1.67 -16.68
CA TYR A 271 9.84 2.27 -15.86
C TYR A 271 10.23 3.66 -15.33
N MET A 272 11.43 3.80 -14.74
CA MET A 272 11.91 5.09 -14.23
C MET A 272 11.95 6.16 -15.33
N LEU A 273 12.42 5.79 -16.52
CA LEU A 273 12.51 6.72 -17.65
C LEU A 273 11.14 7.09 -18.19
N GLN A 274 10.19 6.15 -18.21
CA GLN A 274 8.81 6.44 -18.60
C GLN A 274 8.13 7.41 -17.62
N MET A 275 8.46 7.32 -16.32
CA MET A 275 7.87 8.16 -15.28
C MET A 275 8.62 9.49 -15.07
N SER A 276 9.76 9.69 -15.73
CA SER A 276 10.56 10.92 -15.63
C SER A 276 9.85 12.07 -16.35
N GLU A 277 9.75 13.23 -15.69
CA GLU A 277 9.30 14.47 -16.33
C GLU A 277 10.35 15.04 -17.30
N GLU A 278 11.63 14.69 -17.11
CA GLU A 278 12.71 15.06 -18.01
C GLU A 278 12.66 14.18 -19.28
N VAL A 279 12.46 14.82 -20.44
CA VAL A 279 12.64 14.20 -21.75
C VAL A 279 14.11 13.85 -21.92
N LEU A 280 14.45 12.57 -22.02
CA LEU A 280 15.78 12.16 -22.46
C LEU A 280 15.92 12.46 -23.94
N ASP A 281 16.80 13.39 -24.31
CA ASP A 281 17.08 13.75 -25.71
C ASP A 281 17.51 12.53 -26.57
N GLU A 282 18.19 11.53 -26.00
CA GLU A 282 18.52 10.26 -26.65
C GLU A 282 18.58 9.07 -25.67
N LEU A 283 17.66 8.11 -25.82
CA LEU A 283 17.79 6.78 -25.19
C LEU A 283 18.61 5.85 -26.12
N ASN A 284 19.91 5.72 -25.89
CA ASN A 284 20.74 4.83 -26.69
C ASN A 284 20.62 3.36 -26.21
N LEU A 285 19.62 2.64 -26.73
CA LEU A 285 19.38 1.21 -26.45
C LEU A 285 20.56 0.29 -26.84
N LYS A 286 21.45 0.71 -27.76
CA LYS A 286 22.66 -0.06 -28.09
C LYS A 286 23.66 -0.10 -26.93
N LYS A 287 23.57 0.82 -25.97
CA LYS A 287 24.36 0.78 -24.70
C LYS A 287 23.86 -0.30 -23.72
N ILE A 288 22.63 -0.78 -23.90
CA ILE A 288 21.99 -1.80 -23.05
C ILE A 288 22.17 -3.22 -23.64
N GLN A 289 22.77 -3.37 -24.84
CA GLN A 289 22.88 -4.64 -25.56
C GLN A 289 23.80 -5.73 -24.95
N HIS A 290 24.31 -5.57 -23.73
CA HIS A 290 24.98 -6.66 -22.99
C HIS A 290 24.01 -7.39 -22.03
N ILE A 291 22.77 -7.60 -22.50
CA ILE A 291 21.78 -8.48 -21.87
C ILE A 291 22.22 -9.93 -22.08
N ARG A 292 22.17 -10.74 -21.02
CA ARG A 292 22.40 -12.19 -21.09
C ARG A 292 21.10 -12.92 -21.33
#